data_AF-A0A653D3P1-F1
#
_entry.id   AF-A0A653D3P1-F1
#
_cell.length_a   1.000
_cell.length_b   1.000
_cell.length_c   1.000
_cell.angle_alpha   90.00
_cell.angle_beta   90.00
_cell.angle_gamma   90.00
#
_symmetry.space_group_name_H-M   'P 1'
#
loop_
_entity.id
_entity.type
_entity.pdbx_description
1 polymer ?
#
loop_
_entity_poly.entity_id
_entity_poly.type
_entity_poly.pdbx_seq_one_letter_code
_entity_poly.pdbx_strand_id
1 'polypeptide(L)'
;MLPPDYADGKSLPRQSSTHTALPSPLDVAATLQAVPPNNHRYVTSLLGAWSELVLHDLAGTGNLDGRNCCSDEGARHEECYGRLGRGQCRQYMRTLPAVDMDDCSFDYRNQMNLASSYLDGSAVYGNTDQQVEKLRTYDAGLVNVSACSACQTNALYSAILKEHNRIAVNLGQLNRHWSDERLFLESKRIVTAEIQHITFNEYLPIVLGEEAIVHTELELKAHGRFSKYSSAKRGGVYNEVAITALPALLSMLPTNIMNETVESFAEMVDLLITNA
;
A
#
# COMPACT_ATOMS: atom_id res chain seq x y z
N MET A 1 14.54 -3.85 8.93
CA MET A 1 15.97 -3.51 9.12
C MET A 1 16.43 -3.53 10.58
N LEU A 2 15.52 -3.60 11.56
CA LEU A 2 15.83 -3.68 12.99
C LEU A 2 15.06 -4.87 13.60
N PRO A 3 15.56 -5.45 14.71
CA PRO A 3 14.77 -6.42 15.46
C PRO A 3 13.52 -5.75 16.05
N PRO A 4 12.41 -6.48 16.21
CA PRO A 4 11.19 -5.92 16.78
C PRO A 4 11.34 -5.62 18.27
N ASP A 5 10.64 -4.58 18.72
CA ASP A 5 10.64 -4.11 20.11
C ASP A 5 9.25 -4.33 20.75
N TYR A 6 8.94 -5.59 21.05
CA TYR A 6 7.75 -5.99 21.81
C TYR A 6 8.04 -5.98 23.32
N ALA A 7 7.03 -5.68 24.14
CA ALA A 7 7.19 -5.54 25.59
C ALA A 7 7.65 -6.83 26.28
N ASP A 8 7.24 -7.99 25.75
CA ASP A 8 7.64 -9.33 26.19
C ASP A 8 8.77 -9.93 25.32
N GLY A 9 9.30 -9.15 24.38
CA GLY A 9 10.25 -9.61 23.36
C GLY A 9 9.64 -10.58 22.33
N LYS A 10 8.33 -10.81 22.34
CA LYS A 10 7.67 -11.80 21.47
C LYS A 10 6.52 -11.21 20.67
N SER A 11 5.51 -10.67 21.34
CA SER A 11 4.28 -10.26 20.66
C SER A 11 3.51 -9.16 21.35
N LEU A 12 3.67 -8.93 22.65
CA LEU A 12 2.90 -7.90 23.35
C LEU A 12 3.33 -6.52 22.85
N PRO A 13 2.39 -5.67 22.38
CA PRO A 13 2.71 -4.32 21.93
C PRO A 13 3.51 -3.55 22.97
N ARG A 14 4.38 -2.67 22.48
CA ARG A 14 5.34 -1.92 23.29
C ARG A 14 4.68 -1.27 24.51
N GLN A 15 5.30 -1.44 25.65
CA GLN A 15 4.96 -0.75 26.90
C GLN A 15 6.10 0.19 27.29
N SER A 16 5.83 1.09 28.23
CA SER A 16 6.86 2.03 28.68
C SER A 16 8.02 1.30 29.34
N SER A 17 9.24 1.67 28.98
CA SER A 17 10.46 1.26 29.69
C SER A 17 10.69 2.04 30.98
N THR A 18 9.90 3.10 31.22
CA THR A 18 9.91 3.91 32.44
C THR A 18 8.67 3.62 33.30
N HIS A 19 8.64 4.13 34.54
CA HIS A 19 7.50 3.97 35.45
C HIS A 19 6.21 4.71 35.01
N THR A 20 6.24 5.48 33.93
CA THR A 20 5.08 6.23 33.41
C THR A 20 4.48 5.51 32.21
N ALA A 21 3.15 5.36 32.15
CA ALA A 21 2.46 4.79 31.01
C ALA A 21 2.73 5.56 29.71
N LEU A 22 2.72 4.87 28.56
CA LEU A 22 2.80 5.51 27.25
C LEU A 22 1.55 6.37 27.00
N PRO A 23 1.69 7.50 26.29
CA PRO A 23 0.53 8.34 25.95
C PRO A 23 -0.43 7.57 25.03
N SER A 24 -1.73 7.90 25.13
CA SER A 24 -2.73 7.35 24.20
C SER A 24 -2.40 7.80 22.77
N PRO A 25 -2.45 6.91 21.77
CA PRO A 25 -2.29 7.29 20.36
C PRO A 25 -3.28 8.37 19.91
N LEU A 26 -4.50 8.40 20.49
CA LEU A 26 -5.48 9.46 20.20
C LEU A 26 -5.07 10.81 20.77
N ASP A 27 -4.51 10.84 21.98
CA ASP A 27 -4.02 12.08 22.59
C ASP A 27 -2.81 12.62 21.80
N VAL A 28 -1.91 11.74 21.34
CA VAL A 28 -0.78 12.12 20.48
C VAL A 28 -1.28 12.65 19.13
N ALA A 29 -2.19 11.94 18.47
CA ALA A 29 -2.76 12.36 17.20
C ALA A 29 -3.48 13.71 17.32
N ALA A 30 -4.29 13.91 18.36
CA ALA A 30 -4.98 15.17 18.61
C ALA A 30 -4.00 16.33 18.83
N THR A 31 -2.88 16.07 19.49
CA THR A 31 -1.82 17.08 19.69
C THR A 31 -1.13 17.44 18.38
N LEU A 32 -0.85 16.47 17.52
CA LEU A 32 -0.19 16.69 16.22
C LEU A 32 -1.12 17.34 15.19
N GLN A 33 -2.40 16.94 15.17
CA GLN A 33 -3.43 17.46 14.26
C GLN A 33 -3.89 18.88 14.62
N ALA A 34 -3.54 19.39 15.80
CA ALA A 34 -3.82 20.79 16.17
C ALA A 34 -3.05 21.79 15.30
N VAL A 35 -2.02 21.35 14.58
CA VAL A 35 -1.26 22.19 13.65
C VAL A 35 -2.04 22.29 12.33
N PRO A 36 -2.42 23.50 11.88
CA PRO A 36 -3.16 23.66 10.64
C PRO A 36 -2.31 23.22 9.43
N PRO A 37 -2.91 22.54 8.44
CA PRO A 37 -2.19 22.14 7.23
C PRO A 37 -1.78 23.37 6.43
N ASN A 38 -0.56 23.35 5.89
CA ASN A 38 -0.03 24.38 5.00
C ASN A 38 0.19 23.80 3.61
N ASN A 39 -0.11 24.60 2.59
CA ASN A 39 0.18 24.20 1.21
C ASN A 39 1.70 24.18 0.97
N HIS A 40 2.18 23.09 0.40
CA HIS A 40 3.56 23.01 -0.04
C HIS A 40 3.74 23.75 -1.37
N ARG A 41 4.81 24.55 -1.50
CA ARG A 41 5.02 25.42 -2.67
C ARG A 41 5.41 24.67 -3.96
N TYR A 42 6.02 23.50 -3.82
CA TYR A 42 6.70 22.81 -4.93
C TYR A 42 6.11 21.44 -5.28
N VAL A 43 5.13 20.93 -4.52
CA VAL A 43 4.53 19.62 -4.79
C VAL A 43 3.02 19.77 -4.90
N THR A 44 2.42 18.88 -5.69
CA THR A 44 0.97 18.83 -5.88
C THR A 44 0.39 17.66 -5.08
N SER A 45 -0.93 17.63 -4.93
CA SER A 45 -1.65 16.51 -4.31
C SER A 45 -1.41 15.17 -5.03
N LEU A 46 -0.94 15.20 -6.29
CA LEU A 46 -0.55 14.00 -7.03
C LEU A 46 0.58 13.24 -6.34
N LEU A 47 1.48 13.93 -5.62
CA LEU A 47 2.55 13.28 -4.87
C LEU A 47 1.97 12.37 -3.77
N GLY A 48 0.94 12.85 -3.06
CA GLY A 48 0.20 12.05 -2.06
C GLY A 48 -0.55 10.88 -2.71
N ALA A 49 -1.24 11.12 -3.83
CA ALA A 49 -1.97 10.06 -4.55
C ALA A 49 -1.04 9.00 -5.14
N TRP A 50 0.16 9.40 -5.59
CA TRP A 50 1.19 8.45 -6.05
C TRP A 50 1.81 7.69 -4.88
N SER A 51 1.95 8.32 -3.70
CA SER A 51 2.40 7.64 -2.47
C SER A 51 1.42 6.54 -2.07
N GLU A 52 0.12 6.81 -2.17
CA GLU A 52 -0.96 5.83 -1.96
C GLU A 52 -0.87 4.67 -2.95
N LEU A 53 -0.67 4.96 -4.25
CA LEU A 53 -0.46 3.94 -5.27
C LEU A 53 0.73 3.04 -4.92
N VAL A 54 1.89 3.62 -4.62
CA VAL A 54 3.11 2.88 -4.26
C VAL A 54 2.91 2.05 -2.99
N LEU A 55 2.21 2.58 -1.99
CA LEU A 55 1.88 1.83 -0.78
C LEU A 55 1.06 0.59 -1.10
N HIS A 56 -0.06 0.73 -1.82
CA HIS A 56 -0.96 -0.38 -2.12
C HIS A 56 -0.37 -1.40 -3.09
N ASP A 57 0.66 -1.01 -3.87
CA ASP A 57 1.34 -1.92 -4.79
C ASP A 57 2.39 -2.77 -4.08
N LEU A 58 2.97 -2.24 -3.01
CA LEU A 58 4.07 -2.87 -2.26
C LEU A 58 3.60 -3.59 -1.00
N ALA A 59 2.57 -3.08 -0.34
CA ALA A 59 2.19 -3.54 0.97
C ALA A 59 0.67 -3.55 1.19
N GLY A 60 0.19 -4.65 1.76
CA GLY A 60 -1.15 -4.78 2.30
C GLY A 60 -1.12 -5.62 3.56
N THR A 61 -1.78 -5.20 4.62
CA THR A 61 -1.88 -5.99 5.86
C THR A 61 -3.34 -6.32 6.12
N GLY A 62 -3.63 -7.57 6.52
CA GLY A 62 -4.96 -7.98 6.96
C GLY A 62 -5.04 -8.16 8.47
N ASN A 63 -6.24 -8.41 8.99
CA ASN A 63 -6.51 -8.80 10.37
C ASN A 63 -7.50 -9.99 10.40
N LEU A 64 -7.74 -10.57 11.58
CA LEU A 64 -8.71 -11.67 11.77
C LEU A 64 -10.10 -11.09 12.02
N ASP A 65 -10.77 -10.63 10.97
CA ASP A 65 -12.07 -9.97 11.09
C ASP A 65 -13.16 -10.89 11.66
N GLY A 66 -14.19 -10.25 12.21
CA GLY A 66 -15.43 -10.86 12.66
C GLY A 66 -15.93 -10.35 14.01
N ARG A 67 -15.25 -9.38 14.64
CA ARG A 67 -15.61 -8.88 15.97
C ARG A 67 -15.43 -7.37 16.13
N ASN A 68 -16.45 -6.72 16.69
CA ASN A 68 -16.38 -5.35 17.14
C ASN A 68 -15.55 -5.26 18.44
N CYS A 69 -14.30 -4.79 18.34
CA CYS A 69 -13.40 -4.58 19.48
C CYS A 69 -13.88 -3.50 20.47
N CYS A 70 -14.88 -2.70 20.09
CA CYS A 70 -15.56 -1.75 20.98
C CYS A 70 -16.75 -2.36 21.72
N SER A 71 -17.18 -3.57 21.38
CA SER A 71 -18.14 -4.33 22.20
C SER A 71 -17.47 -4.87 23.47
N ASP A 72 -18.26 -5.14 24.52
CA ASP A 72 -17.75 -5.70 25.77
C ASP A 72 -17.13 -7.10 25.60
N GLU A 73 -17.63 -7.89 24.64
CA GLU A 73 -17.06 -9.20 24.30
C GLU A 73 -15.78 -9.06 23.46
N GLY A 74 -15.79 -8.18 22.46
CA GLY A 74 -14.63 -7.94 21.60
C GLY A 74 -13.45 -7.32 22.36
N ALA A 75 -13.71 -6.46 23.35
CA ALA A 75 -12.67 -5.87 24.19
C ALA A 75 -11.87 -6.90 25.02
N ARG A 76 -12.36 -8.13 25.16
CA ARG A 76 -11.66 -9.22 25.87
C ARG A 76 -10.78 -10.06 24.96
N HIS A 77 -10.86 -9.87 23.64
CA HIS A 77 -10.07 -10.64 22.68
C HIS A 77 -8.62 -10.16 22.66
N GLU A 78 -7.66 -11.10 22.68
CA GLU A 78 -6.22 -10.80 22.79
C GLU A 78 -5.66 -10.01 21.60
N GLU A 79 -6.35 -10.04 20.46
CA GLU A 79 -5.99 -9.29 19.24
C GLU A 79 -6.70 -7.92 19.14
N CYS A 80 -7.63 -7.59 20.04
CA CYS A 80 -8.39 -6.33 20.03
C CYS A 80 -7.74 -5.26 20.93
N TYR A 81 -7.41 -4.10 20.35
CA TYR A 81 -6.80 -2.97 21.08
C TYR A 81 -7.59 -1.67 20.92
N GLY A 82 -8.91 -1.79 20.72
CA GLY A 82 -9.75 -0.63 20.37
C GLY A 82 -9.96 0.42 21.47
N ARG A 83 -9.65 0.13 22.74
CA ARG A 83 -9.79 1.10 23.84
C ARG A 83 -8.56 2.00 23.94
N LEU A 84 -8.66 3.21 23.39
CA LEU A 84 -7.55 4.17 23.25
C LEU A 84 -7.72 5.36 24.22
N GLY A 85 -7.62 5.14 25.53
CA GLY A 85 -7.61 6.22 26.53
C GLY A 85 -8.92 7.04 26.66
N ARG A 86 -9.11 7.71 27.80
CA ARG A 86 -10.27 8.58 28.14
C ARG A 86 -11.67 8.00 27.88
N GLY A 87 -11.83 6.68 27.82
CA GLY A 87 -13.12 6.04 27.57
C GLY A 87 -13.60 6.10 26.11
N GLN A 88 -12.78 6.58 25.18
CA GLN A 88 -13.08 6.53 23.74
C GLN A 88 -12.58 5.21 23.16
N CYS A 89 -13.43 4.56 22.36
CA CYS A 89 -13.07 3.36 21.62
C CYS A 89 -13.03 3.68 20.11
N ARG A 90 -11.95 3.26 19.45
CA ARG A 90 -11.93 3.13 17.98
C ARG A 90 -11.68 1.67 17.65
N GLN A 91 -12.39 1.14 16.66
CA GLN A 91 -12.17 -0.22 16.19
C GLN A 91 -10.70 -0.37 15.78
N TYR A 92 -9.98 -1.27 16.43
CA TYR A 92 -8.63 -1.62 16.05
C TYR A 92 -8.34 -3.06 16.47
N MET A 93 -8.00 -3.86 15.48
CA MET A 93 -7.53 -5.23 15.65
C MET A 93 -6.12 -5.33 15.09
N ARG A 94 -5.30 -6.15 15.73
CA ARG A 94 -3.93 -6.39 15.29
C ARG A 94 -3.89 -7.10 13.95
N THR A 95 -2.87 -6.77 13.17
CA THR A 95 -2.59 -7.37 11.87
C THR A 95 -2.22 -8.84 11.99
N LEU A 96 -2.47 -9.62 10.94
CA LEU A 96 -2.19 -11.06 10.87
C LEU A 96 -0.73 -11.36 11.20
N PRO A 97 -0.46 -12.32 12.12
CA PRO A 97 0.88 -12.76 12.40
C PRO A 97 1.44 -13.55 11.21
N ALA A 98 2.75 -13.39 10.97
CA ALA A 98 3.51 -14.21 10.03
C ALA A 98 4.65 -14.92 10.77
N VAL A 99 5.11 -16.03 10.19
CA VAL A 99 6.36 -16.68 10.58
C VAL A 99 7.54 -15.91 10.01
N ASP A 100 8.69 -16.00 10.67
CA ASP A 100 9.94 -15.55 10.07
C ASP A 100 10.28 -16.47 8.88
N MET A 101 10.69 -15.86 7.77
CA MET A 101 10.87 -16.54 6.49
C MET A 101 12.23 -17.25 6.37
N ASP A 102 13.19 -16.91 7.23
CA ASP A 102 14.55 -17.48 7.21
C ASP A 102 14.66 -18.75 8.05
N ASP A 103 14.00 -18.79 9.20
CA ASP A 103 14.07 -19.90 10.15
C ASP A 103 12.74 -20.67 10.31
N CYS A 104 11.64 -20.17 9.71
CA CYS A 104 10.28 -20.69 9.88
C CYS A 104 9.86 -20.82 11.36
N SER A 105 10.39 -19.95 12.22
CA SER A 105 10.13 -19.93 13.66
C SER A 105 9.06 -18.90 14.06
N PHE A 106 8.52 -19.07 15.26
CA PHE A 106 7.60 -18.13 15.90
C PHE A 106 8.30 -17.39 17.06
N ASP A 107 9.60 -17.11 16.92
CA ASP A 107 10.39 -16.49 17.99
C ASP A 107 9.82 -15.13 18.41
N TYR A 108 9.33 -14.36 17.43
CA TYR A 108 8.63 -13.10 17.63
C TYR A 108 7.57 -12.90 16.55
N ARG A 109 6.60 -12.02 16.80
CA ARG A 109 5.51 -11.76 15.87
C ARG A 109 5.98 -10.92 14.69
N ASN A 110 5.90 -11.46 13.48
CA ASN A 110 6.01 -10.70 12.23
C ASN A 110 4.62 -10.39 11.66
N GLN A 111 4.56 -9.49 10.67
CA GLN A 111 3.32 -9.11 9.99
C GLN A 111 3.31 -9.67 8.57
N MET A 112 2.18 -10.22 8.15
CA MET A 112 2.01 -10.74 6.80
C MET A 112 1.78 -9.61 5.81
N ASN A 113 2.53 -9.60 4.71
CA ASN A 113 2.21 -8.79 3.53
C ASN A 113 1.27 -9.59 2.61
N LEU A 114 0.08 -9.06 2.39
CA LEU A 114 -0.96 -9.58 1.50
C LEU A 114 -0.88 -8.97 0.09
N ALA A 115 -0.01 -7.99 -0.12
CA ALA A 115 0.28 -7.44 -1.44
C ALA A 115 1.51 -8.12 -2.06
N SER A 116 1.62 -7.99 -3.37
CA SER A 116 2.89 -8.11 -4.08
C SER A 116 3.96 -7.21 -3.44
N SER A 117 5.21 -7.67 -3.39
CA SER A 117 6.33 -6.83 -2.91
C SER A 117 7.01 -6.05 -4.04
N TYR A 118 6.51 -6.19 -5.26
CA TYR A 118 7.07 -5.58 -6.46
C TYR A 118 6.19 -4.42 -6.92
N LEU A 119 6.80 -3.42 -7.56
CA LEU A 119 6.03 -2.40 -8.29
C LEU A 119 5.51 -3.00 -9.59
N ASP A 120 4.42 -3.76 -9.52
CA ASP A 120 3.85 -4.52 -10.63
C ASP A 120 2.41 -4.10 -11.01
N GLY A 121 1.93 -2.99 -10.44
CA GLY A 121 0.58 -2.48 -10.68
C GLY A 121 -0.52 -3.34 -10.07
N SER A 122 -0.18 -4.27 -9.16
CA SER A 122 -1.14 -5.05 -8.39
C SER A 122 -2.12 -4.18 -7.59
N ALA A 123 -1.71 -2.96 -7.20
CA ALA A 123 -2.61 -1.95 -6.63
C ALA A 123 -3.82 -1.62 -7.53
N VAL A 124 -3.66 -1.73 -8.85
CA VAL A 124 -4.67 -1.37 -9.85
C VAL A 124 -5.37 -2.61 -10.42
N TYR A 125 -4.59 -3.65 -10.71
CA TYR A 125 -5.08 -4.87 -11.35
C TYR A 125 -5.58 -5.94 -10.35
N GLY A 126 -5.21 -5.84 -9.07
CA GLY A 126 -5.48 -6.84 -8.05
C GLY A 126 -4.29 -7.76 -7.76
N ASN A 127 -4.31 -8.34 -6.57
CA ASN A 127 -3.32 -9.28 -6.04
C ASN A 127 -3.73 -10.76 -6.23
N THR A 128 -4.98 -11.02 -6.62
CA THR A 128 -5.50 -12.37 -6.85
C THR A 128 -6.08 -12.51 -8.25
N ASP A 129 -6.05 -13.72 -8.80
CA ASP A 129 -6.64 -14.01 -10.11
C ASP A 129 -8.11 -13.59 -10.15
N GLN A 130 -8.88 -13.86 -9.09
CA GLN A 130 -10.29 -13.48 -9.00
C GLN A 130 -10.50 -11.96 -9.13
N GLN A 131 -9.62 -11.13 -8.55
CA GLN A 131 -9.71 -9.67 -8.68
C GLN A 131 -9.39 -9.24 -10.12
N VAL A 132 -8.36 -9.84 -10.73
CA VAL A 132 -7.98 -9.56 -12.12
C VAL A 132 -9.11 -9.97 -13.07
N GLU A 133 -9.71 -11.14 -12.89
CA GLU A 133 -10.82 -11.64 -13.73
C GLU A 133 -12.04 -10.72 -13.68
N LYS A 134 -12.38 -10.16 -12.49
CA LYS A 134 -13.47 -9.19 -12.33
C LYS A 134 -13.24 -7.91 -13.14
N LEU A 135 -11.98 -7.50 -13.31
CA LEU A 135 -11.62 -6.30 -14.08
C LEU A 135 -11.64 -6.55 -15.59
N ARG A 136 -11.43 -7.79 -16.05
CA ARG A 136 -11.30 -8.10 -17.48
C ARG A 136 -12.66 -8.09 -18.18
N THR A 137 -12.69 -7.53 -19.39
CA THR A 137 -13.85 -7.68 -20.29
C THR A 137 -13.78 -8.95 -21.13
N TYR A 138 -12.58 -9.55 -21.23
CA TYR A 138 -12.25 -10.64 -22.16
C TYR A 138 -12.54 -10.29 -23.63
N ASP A 139 -12.45 -9.00 -23.95
CA ASP A 139 -12.59 -8.47 -25.29
C ASP A 139 -11.44 -7.54 -25.62
N ALA A 140 -10.66 -7.88 -26.65
CA ALA A 140 -9.52 -7.13 -27.16
C ALA A 140 -8.47 -6.72 -26.10
N GLY A 141 -8.33 -7.48 -25.03
CA GLY A 141 -7.44 -7.21 -23.91
C GLY A 141 -7.88 -6.05 -23.03
N LEU A 142 -9.14 -5.61 -23.11
CA LEU A 142 -9.65 -4.46 -22.37
C LEU A 142 -10.04 -4.80 -20.93
N VAL A 143 -10.10 -3.75 -20.12
CA VAL A 143 -10.57 -3.79 -18.73
C VAL A 143 -11.77 -2.87 -18.52
N ASN A 144 -12.65 -3.29 -17.62
CA ASN A 144 -13.80 -2.51 -17.19
C ASN A 144 -13.42 -1.58 -16.03
N VAL A 145 -13.20 -0.30 -16.32
CA VAL A 145 -12.83 0.71 -15.32
C VAL A 145 -13.89 0.88 -14.22
N SER A 146 -15.18 0.64 -14.50
CA SER A 146 -16.23 0.74 -13.47
C SER A 146 -16.26 -0.44 -12.50
N ALA A 147 -15.62 -1.57 -12.84
CA ALA A 147 -15.48 -2.72 -11.96
C ALA A 147 -14.29 -2.60 -10.99
N CYS A 148 -13.49 -1.55 -11.11
CA CYS A 148 -12.30 -1.32 -10.31
C CYS A 148 -12.65 -0.76 -8.92
N SER A 149 -12.41 -1.57 -7.89
CA SER A 149 -12.60 -1.16 -6.49
C SER A 149 -11.63 -0.06 -6.09
N ALA A 150 -10.34 -0.20 -6.42
CA ALA A 150 -9.31 0.79 -6.11
C ALA A 150 -9.58 2.16 -6.77
N CYS A 151 -10.33 2.20 -7.87
CA CYS A 151 -10.64 3.41 -8.61
C CYS A 151 -11.57 4.38 -7.88
N GLN A 152 -12.15 3.95 -6.75
CA GLN A 152 -12.95 4.81 -5.87
C GLN A 152 -12.08 5.67 -4.94
N THR A 153 -10.81 5.31 -4.72
CA THR A 153 -9.91 6.03 -3.80
C THR A 153 -9.51 7.39 -4.35
N ASN A 154 -9.01 7.43 -5.59
CA ASN A 154 -8.66 8.65 -6.28
C ASN A 154 -8.65 8.44 -7.81
N ALA A 155 -8.65 9.53 -8.56
CA ALA A 155 -8.75 9.49 -10.03
C ALA A 155 -7.52 8.88 -10.74
N LEU A 156 -6.38 8.69 -10.04
CA LEU A 156 -5.15 8.13 -10.62
C LEU A 156 -5.35 6.70 -11.09
N TYR A 157 -5.96 5.85 -10.26
CA TYR A 157 -6.25 4.45 -10.58
C TYR A 157 -7.11 4.33 -11.85
N SER A 158 -8.14 5.17 -11.95
CA SER A 158 -8.98 5.25 -13.16
C SER A 158 -8.20 5.70 -14.39
N ALA A 159 -7.27 6.64 -14.24
CA ALA A 159 -6.42 7.09 -15.35
C ALA A 159 -5.48 5.98 -15.83
N ILE A 160 -4.90 5.20 -14.91
CA ILE A 160 -4.03 4.07 -15.24
C ILE A 160 -4.79 2.99 -16.02
N LEU A 161 -6.02 2.64 -15.63
CA LEU A 161 -6.81 1.65 -16.40
C LEU A 161 -7.29 2.18 -17.75
N LYS A 162 -7.56 3.49 -17.86
CA LYS A 162 -7.83 4.11 -19.16
C LYS A 162 -6.60 4.05 -20.08
N GLU A 163 -5.40 4.21 -19.51
CA GLU A 163 -4.15 4.05 -20.25
C GLU A 163 -3.94 2.61 -20.70
N HIS A 164 -4.23 1.62 -19.84
CA HIS A 164 -4.26 0.21 -20.23
C HIS A 164 -5.13 -0.01 -21.48
N ASN A 165 -6.38 0.49 -21.46
CA ASN A 165 -7.30 0.34 -22.59
C ASN A 165 -6.78 1.05 -23.86
N ARG A 166 -6.15 2.23 -23.71
CA ARG A 166 -5.52 2.94 -24.83
C ARG A 166 -4.41 2.09 -25.46
N ILE A 167 -3.55 1.48 -24.64
CA ILE A 167 -2.46 0.61 -25.08
C ILE A 167 -3.00 -0.65 -25.75
N ALA A 168 -3.99 -1.32 -25.14
CA ALA A 168 -4.60 -2.53 -25.68
C ALA A 168 -5.19 -2.32 -27.08
N VAL A 169 -5.95 -1.23 -27.27
CA VAL A 169 -6.50 -0.85 -28.59
C VAL A 169 -5.38 -0.68 -29.62
N ASN A 170 -4.33 0.07 -29.28
CA ASN A 170 -3.22 0.32 -30.20
C ASN A 170 -2.45 -0.96 -30.54
N LEU A 171 -2.20 -1.82 -29.55
CA LEU A 171 -1.54 -3.12 -29.76
C LEU A 171 -2.40 -4.05 -30.63
N GLY A 172 -3.72 -4.07 -30.44
CA GLY A 172 -4.64 -4.88 -31.24
C GLY A 172 -4.73 -4.43 -32.70
N GLN A 173 -4.61 -3.13 -32.95
CA GLN A 173 -4.55 -2.58 -34.32
C GLN A 173 -3.26 -2.99 -35.03
N LEU A 174 -2.12 -2.94 -34.33
CA LEU A 174 -0.81 -3.32 -34.86
C LEU A 174 -0.66 -4.84 -35.02
N ASN A 175 -1.19 -5.59 -34.06
CA ASN A 175 -1.04 -7.04 -33.96
C ASN A 175 -2.40 -7.74 -33.99
N ARG A 176 -3.08 -7.68 -35.15
CA ARG A 176 -4.43 -8.27 -35.34
C ARG A 176 -4.54 -9.77 -35.04
N HIS A 177 -3.42 -10.47 -34.96
CA HIS A 177 -3.33 -11.90 -34.66
C HIS A 177 -3.17 -12.21 -33.17
N TRP A 178 -2.99 -11.21 -32.31
CA TRP A 178 -2.88 -11.42 -30.87
C TRP A 178 -4.24 -11.76 -30.27
N SER A 179 -4.25 -12.71 -29.34
CA SER A 179 -5.42 -13.04 -28.54
C SER A 179 -5.72 -11.94 -27.51
N ASP A 180 -6.94 -11.95 -26.98
CA ASP A 180 -7.34 -11.13 -25.82
C ASP A 180 -6.32 -11.22 -24.68
N GLU A 181 -5.95 -12.44 -24.29
CA GLU A 181 -4.96 -12.70 -23.24
C GLU A 181 -3.62 -12.01 -23.52
N ARG A 182 -3.12 -12.13 -24.74
CA ARG A 182 -1.84 -11.53 -25.14
C ARG A 182 -1.92 -10.01 -25.08
N LEU A 183 -3.02 -9.42 -25.54
CA LEU A 183 -3.25 -7.98 -25.51
C LEU A 183 -3.32 -7.46 -24.07
N PHE A 184 -4.07 -8.14 -23.21
CA PHE A 184 -4.18 -7.79 -21.80
C PHE A 184 -2.82 -7.83 -21.09
N LEU A 185 -2.09 -8.95 -21.22
CA LEU A 185 -0.80 -9.13 -20.53
C LEU A 185 0.28 -8.15 -21.02
N GLU A 186 0.38 -7.91 -22.34
CA GLU A 186 1.35 -6.94 -22.86
C GLU A 186 0.96 -5.50 -22.52
N SER A 187 -0.34 -5.16 -22.50
CA SER A 187 -0.81 -3.84 -22.05
C SER A 187 -0.51 -3.63 -20.56
N LYS A 188 -0.82 -4.61 -19.71
CA LYS A 188 -0.47 -4.62 -18.28
C LYS A 188 1.04 -4.43 -18.09
N ARG A 189 1.86 -5.14 -18.87
CA ARG A 189 3.32 -5.04 -18.80
C ARG A 189 3.85 -3.64 -19.15
N ILE A 190 3.29 -3.00 -20.16
CA ILE A 190 3.68 -1.62 -20.53
C ILE A 190 3.27 -0.63 -19.44
N VAL A 191 2.02 -0.68 -18.97
CA VAL A 191 1.54 0.19 -17.87
C VAL A 191 2.38 -0.01 -16.60
N THR A 192 2.76 -1.24 -16.29
CA THR A 192 3.65 -1.54 -15.16
C THR A 192 5.02 -0.85 -15.34
N ALA A 193 5.57 -0.89 -16.55
CA ALA A 193 6.82 -0.20 -16.85
C ALA A 193 6.69 1.33 -16.75
N GLU A 194 5.54 1.90 -17.11
CA GLU A 194 5.23 3.32 -16.91
C GLU A 194 5.18 3.68 -15.42
N ILE A 195 4.51 2.87 -14.59
CA ILE A 195 4.47 3.05 -13.13
C ILE A 195 5.88 3.00 -12.54
N GLN A 196 6.68 2.01 -12.92
CA GLN A 196 8.08 1.92 -12.47
C GLN A 196 8.89 3.13 -12.92
N HIS A 197 8.78 3.52 -14.19
CA HIS A 197 9.51 4.65 -14.74
C HIS A 197 9.18 5.95 -14.01
N ILE A 198 7.89 6.28 -13.85
CA ILE A 198 7.45 7.48 -13.11
C ILE A 198 7.92 7.41 -11.65
N THR A 199 7.82 6.23 -11.02
CA THR A 199 8.24 6.05 -9.62
C THR A 199 9.73 6.34 -9.43
N PHE A 200 10.60 5.73 -10.24
CA PHE A 200 12.04 5.92 -10.10
C PHE A 200 12.56 7.27 -10.64
N ASN A 201 11.93 7.82 -11.68
CA ASN A 201 12.39 9.04 -12.34
C ASN A 201 11.86 10.33 -11.73
N GLU A 202 10.61 10.32 -11.24
CA GLU A 202 9.91 11.55 -10.84
C GLU A 202 9.54 11.54 -9.36
N TYR A 203 9.01 10.43 -8.86
CA TYR A 203 8.52 10.36 -7.48
C TYR A 203 9.65 10.24 -6.45
N LEU A 204 10.53 9.24 -6.59
CA LEU A 204 11.58 8.98 -5.60
C LEU A 204 12.55 10.16 -5.40
N PRO A 205 13.01 10.89 -6.45
CA PRO A 205 13.86 12.06 -6.26
C PRO A 205 13.20 13.18 -5.45
N ILE A 206 11.89 13.36 -5.57
CA ILE A 206 11.14 14.36 -4.79
C ILE A 206 11.03 13.93 -3.32
N VAL A 207 10.81 12.65 -3.05
CA VAL A 207 10.60 12.12 -1.69
C VAL A 207 11.90 11.91 -0.93
N LEU A 208 12.93 11.36 -1.58
CA LEU A 208 14.20 10.99 -0.95
C LEU A 208 15.28 12.06 -1.11
N GLY A 209 15.14 12.95 -2.09
CA GLY A 209 16.16 13.92 -2.48
C GLY A 209 17.21 13.33 -3.42
N GLU A 210 17.80 14.20 -4.24
CA GLU A 210 18.74 13.82 -5.30
C GLU A 210 19.97 13.05 -4.78
N GLU A 211 20.51 13.46 -3.64
CA GLU A 211 21.69 12.82 -3.02
C GLU A 211 21.43 11.35 -2.69
N ALA A 212 20.23 11.04 -2.16
CA ALA A 212 19.85 9.68 -1.85
C ALA A 212 19.72 8.82 -3.11
N ILE A 213 19.16 9.37 -4.20
CA ILE A 213 19.00 8.67 -5.47
C ILE A 213 20.35 8.28 -6.08
N VAL A 214 21.30 9.22 -6.11
CA VAL A 214 22.66 8.98 -6.62
C VAL A 214 23.38 7.94 -5.75
N HIS A 215 23.36 8.10 -4.42
CA HIS A 215 24.04 7.18 -3.51
C HIS A 215 23.50 5.75 -3.56
N THR A 216 22.19 5.59 -3.82
CA THR A 216 21.53 4.28 -3.91
C THR A 216 21.55 3.69 -5.32
N GLU A 217 22.16 4.38 -6.30
CA GLU A 217 22.19 3.99 -7.71
C GLU A 217 20.79 3.74 -8.29
N LEU A 218 19.79 4.52 -7.88
CA LEU A 218 18.40 4.41 -8.35
C LEU A 218 18.11 5.22 -9.61
N GLU A 219 19.10 5.95 -10.13
CA GLU A 219 18.99 6.73 -11.35
C GLU A 219 18.63 5.85 -12.55
N LEU A 220 17.64 6.29 -13.33
CA LEU A 220 17.33 5.65 -14.60
C LEU A 220 18.43 5.94 -15.63
N LYS A 221 18.78 4.92 -16.40
CA LYS A 221 19.69 5.11 -17.54
C LYS A 221 18.97 5.85 -18.65
N ALA A 222 19.60 6.90 -19.20
CA ALA A 222 19.08 7.59 -20.37
C ALA A 222 18.88 6.66 -21.59
N HIS A 223 19.72 5.63 -21.71
CA HIS A 223 19.66 4.65 -22.79
C HIS A 223 19.94 3.23 -22.31
N GLY A 224 19.37 2.25 -23.02
CA GLY A 224 19.60 0.83 -22.78
C GLY A 224 18.69 0.26 -21.68
N ARG A 225 19.21 -0.73 -20.94
CA ARG A 225 18.46 -1.43 -19.89
C ARG A 225 19.24 -1.52 -18.59
N PHE A 226 18.51 -1.62 -17.49
CA PHE A 226 19.07 -2.03 -16.22
C PHE A 226 19.55 -3.49 -16.35
N SER A 227 20.76 -3.78 -15.87
CA SER A 227 21.43 -5.07 -16.06
C SER A 227 21.90 -5.71 -14.76
N LYS A 228 21.60 -5.08 -13.62
CA LYS A 228 22.02 -5.54 -12.28
C LYS A 228 20.90 -6.32 -11.56
N TYR A 229 19.95 -6.89 -12.31
CA TYR A 229 19.00 -7.84 -11.72
C TYR A 229 19.79 -9.01 -11.11
N SER A 230 19.43 -9.39 -9.89
CA SER A 230 20.05 -10.50 -9.18
C SER A 230 18.98 -11.21 -8.37
N SER A 231 18.81 -12.50 -8.60
CA SER A 231 17.93 -13.37 -7.80
C SER A 231 18.41 -13.55 -6.36
N ALA A 232 19.66 -13.16 -6.05
CA ALA A 232 20.15 -13.13 -4.67
C ALA A 232 19.52 -11.98 -3.85
N LYS A 233 18.98 -10.95 -4.51
CA LYS A 233 18.21 -9.89 -3.84
C LYS A 233 16.77 -10.39 -3.68
N ARG A 234 16.34 -10.62 -2.44
CA ARG A 234 14.98 -11.04 -2.13
C ARG A 234 14.04 -9.85 -2.21
N GLY A 235 12.97 -9.99 -2.99
CA GLY A 235 11.85 -9.05 -3.00
C GLY A 235 11.09 -9.16 -1.68
N GLY A 236 10.86 -8.03 -1.05
CA GLY A 236 10.17 -7.93 0.24
C GLY A 236 10.11 -6.48 0.67
N VAL A 237 9.09 -6.16 1.47
CA VAL A 237 8.91 -4.81 2.00
C VAL A 237 9.21 -4.85 3.48
N TYR A 238 10.08 -3.95 3.91
CA TYR A 238 10.38 -3.80 5.32
C TYR A 238 9.16 -3.27 6.08
N ASN A 239 8.93 -3.80 7.27
CA ASN A 239 7.76 -3.48 8.09
C ASN A 239 7.64 -1.98 8.39
N GLU A 240 8.77 -1.35 8.70
CA GLU A 240 8.88 0.10 8.92
C GLU A 240 8.50 0.92 7.68
N VAL A 241 8.74 0.40 6.48
CA VAL A 241 8.36 1.07 5.22
C VAL A 241 6.87 0.93 4.99
N ALA A 242 6.34 -0.28 5.14
CA ALA A 242 4.93 -0.62 4.91
C ALA A 242 3.98 0.07 5.90
N ILE A 243 4.31 0.05 7.20
CA ILE A 243 3.38 0.50 8.26
C ILE A 243 3.63 1.95 8.69
N THR A 244 4.82 2.52 8.42
CA THR A 244 5.18 3.86 8.91
C THR A 244 5.59 4.82 7.81
N ALA A 245 6.64 4.51 7.04
CA ALA A 245 7.22 5.49 6.11
C ALA A 245 6.26 5.89 4.98
N LEU A 246 5.69 4.90 4.27
CA LEU A 246 4.76 5.17 3.17
C LEU A 246 3.41 5.75 3.66
N PRO A 247 2.78 5.23 4.74
CA PRO A 247 1.58 5.85 5.29
C PRO A 247 1.77 7.30 5.74
N ALA A 248 2.96 7.68 6.24
CA ALA A 248 3.24 9.07 6.61
C ALA A 248 3.13 10.03 5.42
N LEU A 249 3.48 9.57 4.20
CA LEU A 249 3.39 10.37 2.98
C LEU A 249 1.95 10.65 2.55
N LEU A 250 0.98 9.85 3.02
CA LEU A 250 -0.44 10.13 2.78
C LEU A 250 -0.87 11.44 3.41
N SER A 251 -0.19 11.94 4.45
CA SER A 251 -0.46 13.27 5.02
C SER A 251 -0.33 14.43 4.01
N MET A 252 0.28 14.19 2.85
CA MET A 252 0.34 15.15 1.73
C MET A 252 -0.94 15.18 0.88
N LEU A 253 -1.87 14.24 1.08
CA LEU A 253 -3.20 14.32 0.49
C LEU A 253 -4.03 15.37 1.25
N PRO A 254 -4.61 16.35 0.55
CA PRO A 254 -5.40 17.36 1.21
C PRO A 254 -6.72 16.78 1.74
N THR A 255 -7.19 17.33 2.86
CA THR A 255 -8.32 16.81 3.65
C THR A 255 -9.64 16.69 2.88
N ASN A 256 -9.82 17.51 1.84
CA ASN A 256 -10.98 17.47 0.96
C ASN A 256 -10.98 16.28 -0.02
N ILE A 257 -9.80 15.76 -0.35
CA ILE A 257 -9.64 14.49 -1.09
C ILE A 257 -9.71 13.34 -0.09
N MET A 258 -9.14 13.55 1.10
CA MET A 258 -9.16 12.55 2.17
C MET A 258 -10.52 12.29 2.81
N ASN A 259 -11.48 13.22 2.84
CA ASN A 259 -12.78 12.91 3.45
C ASN A 259 -13.57 11.80 2.71
N GLU A 260 -13.20 11.49 1.46
CA GLU A 260 -13.63 10.28 0.74
C GLU A 260 -12.70 9.08 1.02
N THR A 261 -11.41 9.31 1.32
CA THR A 261 -10.40 8.24 1.54
C THR A 261 -10.07 7.91 3.00
N VAL A 262 -10.54 8.66 3.99
CA VAL A 262 -10.33 8.42 5.44
C VAL A 262 -11.44 7.54 5.99
N GLU A 263 -12.66 7.66 5.45
CA GLU A 263 -13.59 6.52 5.45
C GLU A 263 -12.90 5.33 4.77
N SER A 264 -12.24 5.53 3.62
CA SER A 264 -11.46 4.47 2.96
C SER A 264 -10.15 4.03 3.62
N PHE A 265 -9.62 4.63 4.69
CA PHE A 265 -8.40 4.17 5.39
C PHE A 265 -8.78 3.33 6.61
N ALA A 266 -9.87 3.73 7.29
CA ALA A 266 -10.58 2.86 8.21
C ALA A 266 -11.24 1.68 7.47
N GLU A 267 -11.80 1.92 6.27
CA GLU A 267 -12.36 0.89 5.40
C GLU A 267 -11.32 0.23 4.49
N MET A 268 -10.08 0.70 4.34
CA MET A 268 -9.02 -0.05 3.62
C MET A 268 -8.66 -1.32 4.39
N VAL A 269 -8.74 -1.18 5.71
CA VAL A 269 -8.66 -2.28 6.64
C VAL A 269 -9.88 -3.20 6.48
N ASP A 270 -11.06 -2.71 6.08
CA ASP A 270 -12.30 -3.50 5.88
C ASP A 270 -12.51 -4.03 4.42
N LEU A 271 -11.94 -3.38 3.40
CA LEU A 271 -12.12 -3.71 1.97
C LEU A 271 -11.26 -4.90 1.52
N LEU A 272 -10.28 -5.30 2.34
CA LEU A 272 -9.58 -6.57 2.16
C LEU A 272 -10.37 -7.77 2.70
N ILE A 273 -11.56 -7.56 3.29
CA ILE A 273 -12.29 -8.63 4.01
C ILE A 273 -13.71 -8.89 3.50
N THR A 274 -14.39 -7.95 2.84
CA THR A 274 -15.80 -8.15 2.44
C THR A 274 -16.06 -9.09 1.25
N ASN A 275 -15.04 -9.79 0.73
CA ASN A 275 -15.20 -10.77 -0.36
C ASN A 275 -14.42 -12.07 -0.14
N ALA A 276 -14.50 -12.66 1.06
CA ALA A 276 -14.17 -14.06 1.31
C ALA A 276 -15.42 -14.82 1.78
#